data_AF-A0A7S0MV92-F1
#
_entry.id   AF-A0A7S0MV92-F1
#
_cell.length_a   1.000
_cell.length_b   1.000
_cell.length_c   1.000
_cell.angle_alpha   90.00
_cell.angle_beta   90.00
_cell.angle_gamma   90.00
#
_symmetry.space_group_name_H-M   'P 1'
#
loop_
_entity.id
_entity.type
_entity.pdbx_description
1 polymer ?
#
loop_
_entity_poly.entity_id
_entity_poly.type
_entity_poly.pdbx_seq_one_letter_code
_entity_poly.pdbx_strand_id
1 'polypeptide(L)'
;MMHGKQVVLAALLVIVFAGYITMTREMNYLSTEGAHSSQVSQPKRNLPVWFAAPTSLFTSANSECSSAKTQHFATVIPNIVPGQASTYVFKDEDSYYADYRKSYFAVTTKKSGWDCFRHYEILSQGAIPFFIDIEKIPSYTMYAFPKRLVQQAMRLPGVPSEGTVRDLLAKGVNGSQINIDMAIFDQAEYCNLRNKLLQYAREKLTTRALGEYVMEQYNLVRGTNGTLPNTLMISTCSIEYQSGFMFAGLKEVLGPKLSWYPCPKRILYTSSRHTPGGYGLGFGYKAILQTSDIYNSYSQREADSALMTIAETRLQAGQIDLVIVTNGENAFCKLEDFDLGPRTQYIGNLANSLGYTYSRRGSSMSLVHRNGLRNMLNDYLTRNKLAVVATVDGSDIHGCHGTFAEELPRVDLHFVRETEGHVTGQIVEAPITKYSE
;
A
#
# COMPACT_ATOMS: atom_id res chain seq x y z
N MET A 1 42.90 -1.02 13.91
CA MET A 1 42.89 0.36 14.46
C MET A 1 42.51 1.47 13.44
N MET A 2 42.04 1.14 12.21
CA MET A 2 41.65 2.16 11.20
C MET A 2 40.15 2.29 10.92
N HIS A 3 39.26 1.57 11.64
CA HIS A 3 37.79 1.66 11.40
C HIS A 3 37.04 2.64 12.33
N GLY A 4 37.66 3.16 13.38
CA GLY A 4 37.01 4.08 14.33
C GLY A 4 37.02 5.55 13.91
N LYS A 5 37.91 5.96 13.00
CA LYS A 5 38.11 7.40 12.66
C LYS A 5 37.15 7.94 11.61
N GLN A 6 36.55 7.10 10.76
CA GLN A 6 35.60 7.58 9.73
C GLN A 6 34.18 7.83 10.28
N VAL A 7 33.74 7.06 11.29
CA VAL A 7 32.43 7.26 11.94
C VAL A 7 32.39 8.56 12.76
N VAL A 8 33.52 8.92 13.38
CA VAL A 8 33.65 10.17 14.14
C VAL A 8 33.66 11.40 13.22
N LEU A 9 34.22 11.27 12.00
CA LEU A 9 34.25 12.36 11.02
C LEU A 9 32.85 12.68 10.45
N ALA A 10 32.02 11.64 10.21
CA ALA A 10 30.64 11.81 9.76
C ALA A 10 29.74 12.43 10.84
N ALA A 11 29.93 12.05 12.11
CA ALA A 11 29.18 12.63 13.24
C ALA A 11 29.55 14.11 13.49
N LEU A 12 30.84 14.48 13.34
CA LEU A 12 31.29 15.87 13.49
C LEU A 12 30.78 16.80 12.38
N LEU A 13 30.65 16.31 11.14
CA LEU A 13 30.09 17.09 10.03
C LEU A 13 28.60 17.42 10.22
N VAL A 14 27.84 16.53 10.86
CA VAL A 14 26.41 16.72 11.18
C VAL A 14 26.20 17.77 12.27
N ILE A 15 27.10 17.81 13.27
CA ILE A 15 27.00 18.77 14.40
C ILE A 15 27.36 20.19 13.95
N VAL A 16 28.36 20.36 13.08
CA VAL A 16 28.78 21.68 12.57
C VAL A 16 27.73 22.29 11.62
N PHE A 17 27.02 21.47 10.84
CA PHE A 17 25.91 21.95 9.99
C PHE A 17 24.64 22.29 10.79
N ALA A 18 24.36 21.55 11.87
CA ALA A 18 23.21 21.83 12.74
C ALA A 18 23.35 23.19 13.46
N GLY A 19 24.55 23.54 13.92
CA GLY A 19 24.80 24.81 14.61
C GLY A 19 24.68 26.07 13.74
N TYR A 20 24.96 25.96 12.43
CA TYR A 20 24.90 27.11 11.51
C TYR A 20 23.47 27.45 11.05
N ILE A 21 22.55 26.49 11.09
CA ILE A 21 21.15 26.66 10.67
C ILE A 21 20.29 27.25 11.79
N THR A 22 20.64 27.03 13.07
CA THR A 22 19.90 27.59 14.21
C THR A 22 20.03 29.12 14.30
N MET A 23 21.18 29.70 13.91
CA MET A 23 21.40 31.15 13.99
C MET A 23 20.67 31.98 12.93
N THR A 24 20.27 31.39 11.79
CA THR A 24 19.64 32.16 10.70
C THR A 24 18.11 32.22 10.78
N ARG A 25 17.47 31.49 11.70
CA ARG A 25 16.00 31.44 11.83
C ARG A 25 15.41 32.28 12.96
N GLU A 26 16.19 32.74 13.92
CA GLU A 26 15.69 33.61 15.00
C GLU A 26 15.32 35.03 14.54
N MET A 27 15.71 35.46 13.34
CA MET A 27 15.42 36.83 12.86
C MET A 27 14.05 37.03 12.16
N ASN A 28 13.21 36.00 12.02
CA ASN A 28 11.94 36.13 11.28
C ASN A 28 10.66 35.81 12.07
N TYR A 29 10.71 35.75 13.41
CA TYR A 29 9.55 35.37 14.22
C TYR A 29 9.15 36.45 15.24
N LEU A 30 8.69 37.58 14.74
CA LEU A 30 7.87 38.52 15.49
C LEU A 30 6.74 39.04 14.58
N SER A 31 5.62 38.31 14.54
CA SER A 31 4.27 38.87 14.54
C SER A 31 3.22 37.78 14.31
N THR A 32 2.10 37.93 15.00
CA THR A 32 0.82 37.20 14.91
C THR A 32 0.67 35.96 15.81
N GLU A 33 0.43 36.24 17.10
CA GLU A 33 -0.44 35.41 17.94
C GLU A 33 -1.92 35.72 17.65
N GLY A 34 -2.77 34.70 17.66
CA GLY A 34 -4.21 34.87 17.55
C GLY A 34 -5.01 33.55 17.56
N ALA A 35 -5.56 33.24 18.73
CA ALA A 35 -6.77 32.44 19.03
C ALA A 35 -6.81 30.92 18.73
N HIS A 36 -6.87 30.17 19.83
CA HIS A 36 -7.30 28.77 19.95
C HIS A 36 -8.77 28.58 19.55
N SER A 37 -9.02 27.61 18.66
CA SER A 37 -10.26 26.84 18.56
C SER A 37 -9.91 25.46 17.99
N SER A 38 -10.07 24.43 18.79
CA SER A 38 -9.80 23.02 18.46
C SER A 38 -10.96 22.44 17.64
N GLN A 39 -11.01 22.76 16.35
CA GLN A 39 -11.75 21.97 15.37
C GLN A 39 -10.74 21.33 14.42
N VAL A 40 -10.73 19.99 14.38
CA VAL A 40 -10.01 19.22 13.37
C VAL A 40 -10.54 19.66 12.00
N SER A 41 -9.69 20.24 11.16
CA SER A 41 -10.11 20.69 9.84
C SER A 41 -10.42 19.46 8.98
N GLN A 42 -11.68 19.34 8.53
CA GLN A 42 -12.12 18.30 7.60
C GLN A 42 -11.17 18.20 6.39
N PRO A 43 -10.93 16.98 5.86
CA PRO A 43 -10.02 16.80 4.75
C PRO A 43 -10.50 17.58 3.53
N LYS A 44 -9.56 18.24 2.85
CA LYS A 44 -9.88 19.08 1.67
C LYS A 44 -10.36 18.26 0.47
N ARG A 45 -9.96 16.98 0.37
CA ARG A 45 -10.27 16.09 -0.76
C ARG A 45 -10.30 14.63 -0.34
N ASN A 46 -11.37 13.93 -0.73
CA ASN A 46 -11.44 12.47 -0.72
C ASN A 46 -10.96 11.95 -2.08
N LEU A 47 -9.95 11.08 -2.04
CA LEU A 47 -9.21 10.61 -3.20
C LEU A 47 -9.27 9.09 -3.23
N PRO A 48 -9.64 8.46 -4.36
CA PRO A 48 -9.63 7.01 -4.45
C PRO A 48 -8.19 6.50 -4.42
N VAL A 49 -7.99 5.37 -3.75
CA VAL A 49 -6.80 4.53 -3.89
C VAL A 49 -7.22 3.10 -4.20
N TRP A 50 -6.28 2.33 -4.72
CA TRP A 50 -6.47 0.93 -5.09
C TRP A 50 -5.26 0.13 -4.62
N PHE A 51 -5.39 -1.19 -4.58
CA PHE A 51 -4.22 -2.06 -4.52
C PHE A 51 -3.38 -1.94 -5.77
N ALA A 52 -2.13 -2.37 -5.69
CA ALA A 52 -1.25 -2.42 -6.84
C ALA A 52 -0.54 -3.77 -6.87
N ALA A 53 0.09 -4.09 -7.99
CA ALA A 53 1.06 -5.17 -8.07
C ALA A 53 2.48 -4.61 -8.20
N PRO A 54 3.49 -5.31 -7.68
CA PRO A 54 4.88 -4.91 -7.87
C PRO A 54 5.16 -4.65 -9.35
N THR A 55 5.84 -3.54 -9.64
CA THR A 55 6.24 -3.18 -11.01
C THR A 55 6.95 -4.34 -11.72
N SER A 56 7.74 -5.12 -10.98
CA SER A 56 8.46 -6.29 -11.46
C SER A 56 7.57 -7.46 -11.93
N LEU A 57 6.30 -7.54 -11.54
CA LEU A 57 5.40 -8.59 -12.04
C LEU A 57 4.94 -8.35 -13.49
N PHE A 58 5.00 -7.11 -13.98
CA PHE A 58 4.50 -6.73 -15.31
C PHE A 58 5.57 -6.72 -16.41
N THR A 59 6.56 -7.63 -16.35
CA THR A 59 7.69 -7.69 -17.29
C THR A 59 7.28 -7.85 -18.77
N SER A 60 8.24 -7.58 -19.68
CA SER A 60 8.07 -7.69 -21.13
C SER A 60 7.81 -9.12 -21.62
N ALA A 61 8.09 -10.16 -20.82
CA ALA A 61 7.80 -11.56 -21.15
C ALA A 61 6.30 -11.82 -21.41
N ASN A 62 5.43 -10.93 -20.92
CA ASN A 62 3.99 -10.98 -21.15
C ASN A 62 3.53 -10.07 -22.30
N SER A 63 4.42 -9.47 -23.10
CA SER A 63 4.07 -8.45 -24.10
C SER A 63 3.15 -8.93 -25.23
N GLU A 64 3.23 -10.20 -25.64
CA GLU A 64 2.43 -10.75 -26.74
C GLU A 64 1.38 -11.73 -26.25
N CYS A 65 0.17 -11.66 -26.81
CA CYS A 65 -0.81 -12.72 -26.68
C CYS A 65 -0.35 -13.89 -27.54
N SER A 66 0.54 -14.72 -27.00
CA SER A 66 1.08 -15.84 -27.74
C SER A 66 0.04 -16.96 -27.84
N SER A 67 0.19 -17.79 -28.88
CA SER A 67 -0.49 -19.08 -29.05
C SER A 67 -0.17 -20.11 -27.94
N ALA A 68 0.56 -19.71 -26.90
CA ALA A 68 0.97 -20.57 -25.79
C ALA A 68 -0.08 -20.74 -24.67
N LYS A 69 -1.26 -20.11 -24.80
CA LYS A 69 -2.39 -20.39 -23.90
C LYS A 69 -2.90 -21.81 -24.15
N THR A 70 -2.55 -22.74 -23.28
CA THR A 70 -2.89 -24.17 -23.37
C THR A 70 -4.01 -24.59 -22.42
N GLN A 71 -4.50 -23.67 -21.59
CA GLN A 71 -5.52 -23.93 -20.59
C GLN A 71 -6.63 -22.88 -20.66
N HIS A 72 -7.88 -23.31 -20.57
CA HIS A 72 -9.03 -22.39 -20.63
C HIS A 72 -9.10 -21.50 -19.39
N PHE A 73 -9.10 -22.11 -18.20
CA PHE A 73 -9.17 -21.41 -16.91
C PHE A 73 -8.06 -21.87 -15.97
N ALA A 74 -7.47 -20.95 -15.22
CA ALA A 74 -6.46 -21.25 -14.20
C ALA A 74 -6.99 -22.22 -13.15
N THR A 75 -6.14 -23.13 -12.68
CA THR A 75 -6.47 -24.20 -11.72
C THR A 75 -6.97 -23.63 -10.39
N VAL A 76 -6.31 -22.59 -9.90
CA VAL A 76 -6.67 -21.94 -8.63
C VAL A 76 -7.94 -21.14 -8.81
N ILE A 77 -8.95 -21.51 -8.04
CA ILE A 77 -10.19 -20.76 -7.90
C ILE A 77 -10.26 -20.10 -6.52
N PRO A 78 -10.84 -18.90 -6.43
CA PRO A 78 -11.14 -18.27 -5.16
C PRO A 78 -12.12 -19.16 -4.38
N ASN A 79 -11.98 -19.21 -3.05
CA ASN A 79 -12.90 -19.92 -2.16
C ASN A 79 -14.29 -19.25 -2.19
N ILE A 80 -15.10 -19.55 -3.21
CA ILE A 80 -16.46 -19.02 -3.43
C ILE A 80 -17.46 -19.80 -2.58
N VAL A 81 -17.20 -21.09 -2.35
CA VAL A 81 -18.01 -21.97 -1.51
C VAL A 81 -17.24 -22.28 -0.23
N PRO A 82 -17.70 -21.84 0.96
CA PRO A 82 -17.04 -22.11 2.24
C PRO A 82 -16.64 -23.59 2.38
N GLY A 83 -15.37 -23.85 2.74
CA GLY A 83 -14.83 -25.20 2.90
C GLY A 83 -14.03 -25.75 1.69
N GLN A 84 -14.06 -25.09 0.52
CA GLN A 84 -13.24 -25.47 -0.63
C GLN A 84 -11.85 -24.81 -0.61
N ALA A 85 -11.07 -25.05 0.45
CA ALA A 85 -9.66 -24.64 0.50
C ALA A 85 -8.74 -25.52 -0.38
N SER A 86 -9.28 -26.60 -0.95
CA SER A 86 -8.56 -27.66 -1.68
C SER A 86 -7.94 -27.24 -3.01
N THR A 87 -8.19 -26.02 -3.49
CA THR A 87 -7.73 -25.56 -4.81
C THR A 87 -6.41 -24.78 -4.79
N TYR A 88 -5.88 -24.45 -3.60
CA TYR A 88 -4.52 -23.92 -3.45
C TYR A 88 -3.50 -25.05 -3.49
N VAL A 89 -3.28 -25.59 -4.70
CA VAL A 89 -2.45 -26.77 -4.92
C VAL A 89 -0.96 -26.46 -5.11
N PHE A 90 -0.60 -25.19 -5.35
CA PHE A 90 0.77 -24.77 -5.62
C PHE A 90 1.56 -24.53 -4.33
N LYS A 91 2.82 -24.97 -4.33
CA LYS A 91 3.74 -24.83 -3.18
C LYS A 91 4.82 -23.76 -3.42
N ASP A 92 4.99 -23.33 -4.66
CA ASP A 92 5.94 -22.32 -5.10
C ASP A 92 5.28 -21.29 -6.02
N GLU A 93 5.85 -20.08 -6.01
CA GLU A 93 5.34 -18.91 -6.71
C GLU A 93 5.42 -19.06 -8.23
N ASP A 94 6.52 -19.63 -8.73
CA ASP A 94 6.77 -19.80 -10.15
C ASP A 94 5.71 -20.71 -10.80
N SER A 95 5.38 -21.83 -10.17
CA SER A 95 4.33 -22.74 -10.64
C SER A 95 2.94 -22.13 -10.56
N TYR A 96 2.66 -21.35 -9.51
CA TYR A 96 1.40 -20.60 -9.38
C TYR A 96 1.24 -19.58 -10.51
N TYR A 97 2.28 -18.80 -10.81
CA TYR A 97 2.27 -17.84 -11.92
C TYR A 97 2.33 -18.50 -13.30
N ALA A 98 3.00 -19.64 -13.43
CA ALA A 98 2.97 -20.43 -14.67
C ALA A 98 1.54 -20.86 -15.03
N ASP A 99 0.73 -21.24 -14.03
CA ASP A 99 -0.67 -21.63 -14.25
C ASP A 99 -1.52 -20.48 -14.79
N TYR A 100 -1.35 -19.26 -14.28
CA TYR A 100 -1.97 -18.07 -14.87
C TYR A 100 -1.42 -17.79 -16.28
N ARG A 101 -0.11 -17.87 -16.48
CA ARG A 101 0.52 -17.58 -17.79
C ARG A 101 -0.02 -18.47 -18.91
N LYS A 102 -0.24 -19.76 -18.66
CA LYS A 102 -0.81 -20.69 -19.66
C LYS A 102 -2.34 -20.63 -19.81
N SER A 103 -3.04 -19.91 -18.94
CA SER A 103 -4.52 -19.88 -18.92
C SER A 103 -5.12 -18.67 -19.65
N TYR A 104 -6.24 -18.84 -20.37
CA TYR A 104 -6.99 -17.71 -20.94
C TYR A 104 -7.63 -16.86 -19.83
N PHE A 105 -8.37 -17.51 -18.94
CA PHE A 105 -9.04 -16.85 -17.83
C PHE A 105 -8.57 -17.38 -16.49
N ALA A 106 -8.85 -16.64 -15.43
CA ALA A 106 -8.73 -17.12 -14.06
C ALA A 106 -9.88 -16.58 -13.24
N VAL A 107 -10.58 -17.46 -12.52
CA VAL A 107 -11.73 -17.05 -11.71
C VAL A 107 -11.27 -16.13 -10.59
N THR A 108 -11.98 -15.04 -10.36
CA THR A 108 -11.80 -14.17 -9.19
C THR A 108 -13.15 -13.66 -8.68
N THR A 109 -13.18 -13.12 -7.47
CA THR A 109 -14.41 -12.59 -6.85
C THR A 109 -14.06 -11.69 -5.66
N LYS A 110 -15.08 -11.05 -5.07
CA LYS A 110 -15.00 -10.39 -3.76
C LYS A 110 -14.47 -11.37 -2.69
N LYS A 111 -13.60 -10.89 -1.80
CA LYS A 111 -13.18 -11.60 -0.58
C LYS A 111 -13.54 -10.76 0.64
N SER A 112 -12.54 -10.38 1.44
CA SER A 112 -12.70 -9.43 2.53
C SER A 112 -12.93 -8.00 2.04
N GLY A 113 -12.76 -7.76 0.74
CA GLY A 113 -13.07 -6.53 0.01
C GLY A 113 -13.28 -6.85 -1.46
N TRP A 114 -13.71 -5.86 -2.24
CA TRP A 114 -13.77 -5.97 -3.69
C TRP A 114 -12.38 -5.92 -4.30
N ASP A 115 -11.51 -5.04 -3.80
CA ASP A 115 -10.13 -4.92 -4.24
C ASP A 115 -9.26 -5.98 -3.57
N CYS A 116 -8.72 -6.92 -4.36
CA CYS A 116 -7.94 -8.05 -3.88
C CYS A 116 -6.70 -8.24 -4.75
N PHE A 117 -5.56 -8.58 -4.13
CA PHE A 117 -4.30 -8.73 -4.85
C PHE A 117 -4.36 -9.77 -6.00
N ARG A 118 -5.16 -10.85 -5.84
CA ARG A 118 -5.39 -11.86 -6.89
C ARG A 118 -5.75 -11.25 -8.25
N HIS A 119 -6.55 -10.18 -8.28
CA HIS A 119 -6.97 -9.57 -9.55
C HIS A 119 -5.77 -9.08 -10.35
N TYR A 120 -4.78 -8.52 -9.64
CA TYR A 120 -3.54 -8.00 -10.19
C TYR A 120 -2.56 -9.12 -10.53
N GLU A 121 -2.52 -10.19 -9.73
CA GLU A 121 -1.72 -11.38 -10.05
C GLU A 121 -2.15 -11.96 -11.40
N ILE A 122 -3.45 -12.18 -11.60
CA ILE A 122 -4.02 -12.70 -12.86
C ILE A 122 -3.62 -11.81 -14.04
N LEU A 123 -3.84 -10.49 -13.92
CA LEU A 123 -3.51 -9.53 -14.97
C LEU A 123 -2.00 -9.50 -15.26
N SER A 124 -1.16 -9.49 -14.22
CA SER A 124 0.29 -9.42 -14.34
C SER A 124 0.86 -10.62 -15.11
N GLN A 125 0.24 -11.79 -14.98
CA GLN A 125 0.60 -13.02 -15.69
C GLN A 125 -0.07 -13.14 -17.07
N GLY A 126 -0.82 -12.12 -17.49
CA GLY A 126 -1.40 -12.04 -18.82
C GLY A 126 -2.58 -12.98 -19.07
N ALA A 127 -3.25 -13.47 -18.02
CA ALA A 127 -4.60 -14.02 -18.09
C ALA A 127 -5.62 -12.89 -17.83
N ILE A 128 -6.87 -13.11 -18.26
CA ILE A 128 -7.95 -12.17 -17.96
C ILE A 128 -8.74 -12.66 -16.73
N PRO A 129 -9.00 -11.81 -15.72
CA PRO A 129 -9.88 -12.18 -14.62
C PRO A 129 -11.29 -12.54 -15.13
N PHE A 130 -11.80 -13.71 -14.75
CA PHE A 130 -13.22 -14.02 -14.86
C PHE A 130 -13.87 -13.65 -13.52
N PHE A 131 -14.43 -12.45 -13.45
CA PHE A 131 -14.77 -11.81 -12.18
C PHE A 131 -16.25 -12.02 -11.85
N ILE A 132 -16.50 -12.91 -10.89
CA ILE A 132 -17.82 -13.21 -10.37
C ILE A 132 -18.39 -12.00 -9.63
N ASP A 133 -19.61 -11.57 -9.99
CA ASP A 133 -20.28 -10.37 -9.46
C ASP A 133 -19.61 -9.03 -9.83
N ILE A 134 -18.89 -8.93 -10.95
CA ILE A 134 -18.23 -7.68 -11.36
C ILE A 134 -19.20 -6.49 -11.50
N GLU A 135 -20.45 -6.74 -11.91
CA GLU A 135 -21.51 -5.73 -12.02
C GLU A 135 -21.98 -5.19 -10.66
N LYS A 136 -21.66 -5.87 -9.55
CA LYS A 136 -22.04 -5.46 -8.20
C LYS A 136 -20.96 -4.61 -7.52
N ILE A 137 -19.82 -4.37 -8.17
CA ILE A 137 -18.76 -3.51 -7.64
C ILE A 137 -19.28 -2.06 -7.62
N PRO A 138 -19.28 -1.36 -6.47
CA PRO A 138 -19.66 0.06 -6.41
C PRO A 138 -18.76 0.91 -7.32
N SER A 139 -19.31 1.98 -7.91
CA SER A 139 -18.61 2.79 -8.93
C SER A 139 -17.23 3.30 -8.50
N TYR A 140 -17.11 3.74 -7.24
CA TYR A 140 -15.88 4.29 -6.67
C TYR A 140 -14.99 3.24 -5.99
N THR A 141 -15.39 1.97 -6.01
CA THR A 141 -14.59 0.85 -5.51
C THR A 141 -13.80 0.23 -6.65
N MET A 142 -12.54 -0.16 -6.36
CA MET A 142 -11.58 -0.58 -7.39
C MET A 142 -11.49 0.46 -8.52
N TYR A 143 -11.31 1.72 -8.14
CA TYR A 143 -11.43 2.88 -9.02
C TYR A 143 -10.55 2.77 -10.27
N ALA A 144 -9.27 2.42 -10.11
CA ALA A 144 -8.36 2.30 -11.23
C ALA A 144 -8.51 0.97 -12.00
N PHE A 145 -9.19 -0.04 -11.47
CA PHE A 145 -9.26 -1.36 -12.11
C PHE A 145 -10.12 -1.32 -13.38
N PRO A 146 -9.66 -1.89 -14.52
CA PRO A 146 -10.33 -1.78 -15.82
C PRO A 146 -11.54 -2.73 -15.94
N LYS A 147 -12.58 -2.49 -15.13
CA LYS A 147 -13.79 -3.34 -15.01
C LYS A 147 -14.44 -3.63 -16.37
N ARG A 148 -14.54 -2.61 -17.23
CA ARG A 148 -15.17 -2.73 -18.56
C ARG A 148 -14.44 -3.65 -19.51
N LEU A 149 -13.12 -3.57 -19.59
CA LEU A 149 -12.32 -4.44 -20.44
C LEU A 149 -12.42 -5.90 -19.97
N VAL A 150 -12.46 -6.12 -18.65
CA VAL A 150 -12.69 -7.44 -18.07
C VAL A 150 -14.09 -7.97 -18.44
N GLN A 151 -15.14 -7.15 -18.29
CA GLN A 151 -16.52 -7.51 -18.67
C GLN A 151 -16.65 -7.83 -20.15
N GLN A 152 -16.01 -7.06 -21.03
CA GLN A 152 -16.00 -7.32 -22.47
C GLN A 152 -15.40 -8.70 -22.78
N ALA A 153 -14.27 -9.03 -22.17
CA ALA A 153 -13.62 -10.33 -22.36
C ALA A 153 -14.47 -11.50 -21.83
N MET A 154 -15.15 -11.32 -20.68
CA MET A 154 -16.07 -12.32 -20.13
C MET A 154 -17.30 -12.59 -21.02
N ARG A 155 -17.65 -11.65 -21.90
CA ARG A 155 -18.81 -11.72 -22.80
C ARG A 155 -18.45 -12.21 -24.21
N LEU A 156 -17.18 -12.56 -24.46
CA LEU A 156 -16.77 -13.09 -25.75
C LEU A 156 -17.53 -14.40 -26.06
N PRO A 157 -17.87 -14.65 -27.34
CA PRO A 157 -18.48 -15.92 -27.74
C PRO A 157 -17.66 -17.12 -27.25
N GLY A 158 -18.32 -18.19 -26.83
CA GLY A 158 -17.67 -19.41 -26.33
C GLY A 158 -17.17 -19.35 -24.89
N VAL A 159 -17.05 -18.17 -24.28
CA VAL A 159 -16.76 -18.05 -22.84
C VAL A 159 -18.02 -18.47 -22.06
N PRO A 160 -17.91 -19.34 -21.04
CA PRO A 160 -19.07 -19.78 -20.27
C PRO A 160 -19.68 -18.61 -19.48
N SER A 161 -21.00 -18.64 -19.31
CA SER A 161 -21.71 -17.62 -18.52
C SER A 161 -21.29 -17.67 -17.05
N GLU A 162 -21.44 -16.55 -16.33
CA GLU A 162 -21.17 -16.49 -14.88
C GLU A 162 -21.99 -17.56 -14.11
N GLY A 163 -23.26 -17.75 -14.47
CA GLY A 163 -24.12 -18.78 -13.88
C GLY A 163 -23.56 -20.19 -14.07
N THR A 164 -23.13 -20.52 -15.29
CA THR A 164 -22.48 -21.80 -15.59
C THR A 164 -21.22 -22.02 -14.77
N VAL A 165 -20.36 -21.00 -14.66
CA VAL A 165 -19.15 -21.08 -13.86
C VAL A 165 -19.50 -21.30 -12.38
N ARG A 166 -20.48 -20.58 -11.83
CA ARG A 166 -20.94 -20.78 -10.44
C ARG A 166 -21.44 -22.19 -10.18
N ASP A 167 -22.24 -22.74 -11.09
CA ASP A 167 -22.79 -24.10 -10.95
C ASP A 167 -21.68 -25.16 -10.95
N LEU A 168 -20.63 -24.97 -11.76
CA LEU A 168 -19.46 -25.84 -11.78
C LEU A 168 -18.69 -25.75 -10.45
N LEU A 169 -18.42 -24.53 -9.98
CA LEU A 169 -17.71 -24.31 -8.72
C LEU A 169 -18.49 -24.89 -7.51
N ALA A 170 -19.81 -24.75 -7.51
CA ALA A 170 -20.69 -25.35 -6.50
C ALA A 170 -20.59 -26.90 -6.45
N LYS A 171 -20.29 -27.54 -7.59
CA LYS A 171 -20.05 -28.98 -7.70
C LYS A 171 -18.62 -29.39 -7.33
N GLY A 172 -17.76 -28.45 -6.92
CA GLY A 172 -16.36 -28.72 -6.58
C GLY A 172 -15.43 -28.88 -7.77
N VAL A 173 -15.86 -28.42 -8.95
CA VAL A 173 -15.03 -28.40 -10.15
C VAL A 173 -13.96 -27.33 -9.98
N ASN A 174 -12.69 -27.69 -10.23
CA ASN A 174 -11.60 -26.71 -10.21
C ASN A 174 -11.59 -25.87 -11.49
N GLY A 175 -10.75 -24.83 -11.53
CA GLY A 175 -10.77 -23.94 -12.70
C GLY A 175 -10.28 -24.60 -13.98
N SER A 176 -9.31 -25.51 -13.95
CA SER A 176 -8.77 -26.16 -15.16
C SER A 176 -9.75 -27.11 -15.86
N GLN A 177 -10.88 -27.43 -15.20
CA GLN A 177 -11.98 -28.21 -15.76
C GLN A 177 -13.09 -27.33 -16.38
N ILE A 178 -13.03 -26.01 -16.23
CA ILE A 178 -13.96 -25.07 -16.88
C ILE A 178 -13.50 -24.87 -18.33
N ASN A 179 -14.42 -25.07 -19.28
CA ASN A 179 -14.11 -25.03 -20.70
C ASN A 179 -14.67 -23.80 -21.41
N ILE A 180 -13.88 -23.27 -22.34
CA ILE A 180 -14.31 -22.34 -23.37
C ILE A 180 -14.71 -23.16 -24.59
N ASP A 181 -15.82 -22.83 -25.23
CA ASP A 181 -16.19 -23.40 -26.53
C ASP A 181 -15.31 -22.78 -27.62
N MET A 182 -14.20 -23.46 -27.91
CA MET A 182 -13.20 -23.03 -28.88
C MET A 182 -13.73 -23.00 -30.32
N ALA A 183 -14.88 -23.63 -30.63
CA ALA A 183 -15.44 -23.59 -31.98
C ALA A 183 -15.99 -22.21 -32.35
N ILE A 184 -16.41 -21.44 -31.35
CA ILE A 184 -16.97 -20.09 -31.53
C ILE A 184 -16.15 -19.00 -30.82
N PHE A 185 -15.11 -19.37 -30.06
CA PHE A 185 -14.29 -18.42 -29.30
C PHE A 185 -13.50 -17.48 -30.21
N ASP A 186 -13.74 -16.18 -30.04
CA ASP A 186 -12.98 -15.13 -30.72
C ASP A 186 -11.63 -14.91 -30.04
N GLN A 187 -10.67 -15.76 -30.39
CA GLN A 187 -9.32 -15.72 -29.84
C GLN A 187 -8.58 -14.43 -30.21
N ALA A 188 -8.85 -13.85 -31.39
CA ALA A 188 -8.22 -12.61 -31.84
C ALA A 188 -8.67 -11.43 -30.96
N GLU A 189 -9.97 -11.31 -30.70
CA GLU A 189 -10.50 -10.26 -29.83
C GLU A 189 -10.13 -10.49 -28.36
N TYR A 190 -10.08 -11.74 -27.89
CA TYR A 190 -9.49 -12.05 -26.58
C TYR A 190 -8.07 -11.48 -26.47
N CYS A 191 -7.23 -11.73 -27.49
CA CYS A 191 -5.86 -11.24 -27.49
C CYS A 191 -5.77 -9.71 -27.51
N ASN A 192 -6.65 -9.05 -28.26
CA ASN A 192 -6.76 -7.59 -28.27
C ASN A 192 -7.10 -7.03 -26.88
N LEU A 193 -8.15 -7.55 -26.24
CA LEU A 193 -8.58 -7.14 -24.91
C LEU A 193 -7.51 -7.42 -23.84
N ARG A 194 -6.90 -8.60 -23.90
CA ARG A 194 -5.80 -9.00 -23.01
C ARG A 194 -4.60 -8.04 -23.11
N ASN A 195 -4.23 -7.65 -24.33
CA ASN A 195 -3.12 -6.71 -24.53
C ASN A 195 -3.44 -5.30 -24.01
N LYS A 196 -4.67 -4.81 -24.26
CA LYS A 196 -5.16 -3.54 -23.69
C LYS A 196 -5.14 -3.57 -22.16
N LEU A 197 -5.64 -4.65 -21.55
CA LEU A 197 -5.63 -4.86 -20.11
C LEU A 197 -4.22 -4.84 -19.53
N LEU A 198 -3.29 -5.57 -20.16
CA LEU A 198 -1.92 -5.64 -19.67
C LEU A 198 -1.17 -4.32 -19.82
N GLN A 199 -1.37 -3.62 -20.94
CA GLN A 199 -0.82 -2.28 -21.14
C GLN A 199 -1.35 -1.33 -20.06
N TYR A 200 -2.66 -1.29 -19.87
CA TYR A 200 -3.29 -0.47 -18.85
C TYR A 200 -2.76 -0.81 -17.45
N ALA A 201 -2.62 -2.10 -17.14
CA ALA A 201 -2.11 -2.55 -15.84
C ALA A 201 -0.66 -2.10 -15.59
N ARG A 202 0.21 -2.15 -16.61
CA ARG A 202 1.58 -1.61 -16.55
C ARG A 202 1.60 -0.12 -16.25
N GLU A 203 0.67 0.63 -16.85
CA GLU A 203 0.61 2.09 -16.73
C GLU A 203 -0.06 2.56 -15.43
N LYS A 204 -1.02 1.81 -14.89
CA LYS A 204 -1.92 2.30 -13.83
C LYS A 204 -2.00 1.43 -12.58
N LEU A 205 -1.68 0.14 -12.66
CA LEU A 205 -1.90 -0.81 -11.57
C LEU A 205 -0.60 -1.32 -10.93
N THR A 206 0.53 -0.64 -11.20
CA THR A 206 1.82 -0.95 -10.60
C THR A 206 2.02 -0.21 -9.27
N THR A 207 2.87 -0.75 -8.40
CA THR A 207 3.32 -0.07 -7.19
C THR A 207 3.87 1.31 -7.53
N ARG A 208 4.72 1.42 -8.57
CA ARG A 208 5.23 2.70 -9.06
C ARG A 208 4.12 3.68 -9.43
N ALA A 209 3.13 3.26 -10.21
CA ALA A 209 2.02 4.11 -10.64
C ALA A 209 1.20 4.63 -9.45
N LEU A 210 0.96 3.79 -8.43
CA LEU A 210 0.31 4.21 -7.19
C LEU A 210 1.15 5.25 -6.43
N GLY A 211 2.47 5.07 -6.35
CA GLY A 211 3.38 6.04 -5.74
C GLY A 211 3.40 7.38 -6.50
N GLU A 212 3.43 7.34 -7.83
CA GLU A 212 3.38 8.53 -8.69
C GLU A 212 2.05 9.28 -8.52
N TYR A 213 0.92 8.56 -8.43
CA TYR A 213 -0.38 9.15 -8.14
C TYR A 213 -0.39 9.91 -6.80
N VAL A 214 0.15 9.33 -5.72
CA VAL A 214 0.23 10.02 -4.42
C VAL A 214 1.08 11.30 -4.53
N MET A 215 2.18 11.27 -5.29
CA MET A 215 3.03 12.44 -5.50
C MET A 215 2.38 13.52 -6.38
N GLU A 216 1.58 13.12 -7.37
CA GLU A 216 0.76 14.04 -8.15
C GLU A 216 -0.21 14.81 -7.25
N GLN A 217 -0.92 14.10 -6.36
CA GLN A 217 -1.86 14.73 -5.42
C GLN A 217 -1.15 15.65 -4.42
N TYR A 218 0.03 15.26 -3.94
CA TYR A 218 0.88 16.13 -3.12
C TYR A 218 1.26 17.44 -3.84
N ASN A 219 1.72 17.33 -5.09
CA ASN A 219 2.13 18.47 -5.90
C ASN A 219 0.97 19.44 -6.18
N LEU A 220 -0.23 18.90 -6.43
CA LEU A 220 -1.45 19.70 -6.58
C LEU A 220 -1.78 20.52 -5.34
N VAL A 221 -1.63 19.93 -4.14
CA VAL A 221 -1.84 20.65 -2.87
C VAL A 221 -0.77 21.71 -2.61
N ARG A 222 0.48 21.43 -2.99
CA ARG A 222 1.60 22.35 -2.76
C ARG A 222 1.73 23.45 -3.80
N GLY A 223 1.11 23.30 -4.97
CA GLY A 223 1.35 24.20 -6.10
C GLY A 223 2.79 24.09 -6.63
N THR A 224 3.44 22.94 -6.43
CA THR A 224 4.80 22.67 -6.91
C THR A 224 4.77 21.72 -8.08
N ASN A 225 5.72 21.85 -9.01
CA ASN A 225 5.87 20.90 -10.11
C ASN A 225 7.15 20.08 -9.92
N GLY A 226 7.02 18.77 -9.69
CA GLY A 226 8.14 17.82 -9.70
C GLY A 226 9.10 17.83 -8.51
N THR A 227 8.87 18.63 -7.46
CA THR A 227 9.72 18.59 -6.25
C THR A 227 9.32 17.43 -5.34
N LEU A 228 10.22 16.45 -5.17
CA LEU A 228 9.97 15.31 -4.31
C LEU A 228 10.10 15.67 -2.82
N PRO A 229 9.06 15.41 -1.98
CA PRO A 229 9.10 15.68 -0.54
C PRO A 229 10.01 14.72 0.22
N ASN A 230 10.56 15.17 1.35
CA ASN A 230 10.93 14.25 2.40
C ASN A 230 9.64 13.73 3.05
N THR A 231 9.42 12.41 2.96
CA THR A 231 8.16 11.80 3.35
C THR A 231 8.34 10.89 4.55
N LEU A 232 7.44 11.00 5.53
CA LEU A 232 7.30 10.03 6.61
C LEU A 232 6.01 9.25 6.42
N MET A 233 6.13 7.93 6.23
CA MET A 233 4.97 7.03 6.22
C MET A 233 4.82 6.36 7.58
N ILE A 234 3.65 6.51 8.19
CA ILE A 234 3.28 5.92 9.46
C ILE A 234 2.30 4.80 9.18
N SER A 235 2.75 3.58 9.49
CA SER A 235 2.02 2.36 9.17
C SER A 235 2.21 1.31 10.26
N THR A 236 1.31 0.34 10.27
CA THR A 236 1.34 -0.79 11.19
C THR A 236 2.60 -1.63 10.98
N CYS A 237 3.01 -2.36 12.03
CA CYS A 237 4.02 -3.42 11.89
C CYS A 237 3.48 -4.65 11.15
N SER A 238 2.15 -4.78 11.08
CA SER A 238 1.48 -5.90 10.41
C SER A 238 1.66 -5.79 8.89
N ILE A 239 1.54 -6.95 8.24
CA ILE A 239 1.70 -7.07 6.81
C ILE A 239 0.29 -7.12 6.22
N GLU A 240 -0.04 -6.12 5.40
CA GLU A 240 -1.26 -6.06 4.61
C GLU A 240 -0.95 -5.35 3.28
N TYR A 241 -1.78 -5.57 2.26
CA TYR A 241 -1.46 -5.23 0.87
C TYR A 241 -1.51 -3.73 0.59
N GLN A 242 -2.45 -2.98 1.20
CA GLN A 242 -2.64 -1.54 1.00
C GLN A 242 -1.38 -0.76 1.39
N SER A 243 -0.96 -0.82 2.66
CA SER A 243 0.23 -0.10 3.09
C SER A 243 1.52 -0.68 2.50
N GLY A 244 1.55 -1.98 2.27
CA GLY A 244 2.69 -2.67 1.67
C GLY A 244 2.99 -2.16 0.26
N PHE A 245 2.00 -2.20 -0.63
CA PHE A 245 2.16 -1.76 -2.02
C PHE A 245 2.30 -0.26 -2.14
N MET A 246 1.60 0.52 -1.31
CA MET A 246 1.82 1.97 -1.26
C MET A 246 3.25 2.31 -0.82
N PHE A 247 3.77 1.65 0.22
CA PHE A 247 5.15 1.84 0.66
C PHE A 247 6.13 1.47 -0.45
N ALA A 248 5.92 0.34 -1.13
CA ALA A 248 6.77 -0.09 -2.24
C ALA A 248 6.79 0.95 -3.37
N GLY A 249 5.62 1.43 -3.78
CA GLY A 249 5.47 2.47 -4.79
C GLY A 249 6.15 3.78 -4.42
N LEU A 250 5.89 4.28 -3.22
CA LEU A 250 6.55 5.47 -2.69
C LEU A 250 8.07 5.27 -2.60
N LYS A 251 8.55 4.07 -2.28
CA LYS A 251 9.98 3.79 -2.22
C LYS A 251 10.62 3.83 -3.61
N GLU A 252 9.95 3.31 -4.64
CA GLU A 252 10.39 3.40 -6.04
C GLU A 252 10.47 4.85 -6.54
N VAL A 253 9.57 5.72 -6.08
CA VAL A 253 9.50 7.14 -6.51
C VAL A 253 10.42 8.06 -5.69
N LEU A 254 10.42 7.91 -4.37
CA LEU A 254 11.11 8.82 -3.44
C LEU A 254 12.50 8.35 -3.02
N GLY A 255 12.78 7.05 -3.12
CA GLY A 255 14.06 6.47 -2.75
C GLY A 255 14.47 6.82 -1.31
N PRO A 256 15.63 7.49 -1.08
CA PRO A 256 16.10 7.88 0.27
C PRO A 256 15.24 8.93 0.98
N LYS A 257 14.36 9.64 0.27
CA LYS A 257 13.48 10.65 0.85
C LYS A 257 12.29 10.05 1.61
N LEU A 258 12.01 8.76 1.41
CA LEU A 258 11.00 8.04 2.20
C LEU A 258 11.61 7.48 3.49
N SER A 259 11.06 7.94 4.61
CA SER A 259 11.20 7.39 5.95
C SER A 259 9.92 6.66 6.37
N TRP A 260 10.01 5.77 7.36
CA TRP A 260 8.85 5.08 7.93
C TRP A 260 8.91 5.04 9.46
N TYR A 261 7.76 4.82 10.07
CA TYR A 261 7.60 4.68 11.52
C TYR A 261 6.35 3.84 11.87
N PRO A 262 6.32 3.06 12.98
CA PRO A 262 7.44 2.72 13.88
C PRO A 262 8.26 1.51 13.44
N CYS A 263 7.88 0.82 12.37
CA CYS A 263 8.51 -0.45 12.00
C CYS A 263 8.60 -0.64 10.48
N PRO A 264 9.73 -1.17 9.96
CA PRO A 264 9.87 -1.44 8.55
C PRO A 264 8.95 -2.57 8.09
N LYS A 265 8.42 -2.43 6.87
CA LYS A 265 7.74 -3.50 6.12
C LYS A 265 8.77 -4.50 5.57
N ARG A 266 9.47 -5.18 6.47
CA ARG A 266 10.65 -6.01 6.18
C ARG A 266 10.44 -7.05 5.08
N ILE A 267 9.25 -7.64 5.03
CA ILE A 267 8.90 -8.66 4.04
C ILE A 267 9.07 -8.18 2.60
N LEU A 268 8.98 -6.87 2.36
CA LEU A 268 9.19 -6.27 1.04
C LEU A 268 10.66 -6.31 0.61
N TYR A 269 11.62 -6.44 1.54
CA TYR A 269 13.06 -6.46 1.23
C TYR A 269 13.69 -7.85 1.29
N THR A 270 13.12 -8.79 2.05
CA THR A 270 13.78 -10.09 2.31
C THR A 270 12.86 -11.28 2.05
N SER A 271 13.38 -12.28 1.34
CA SER A 271 12.72 -13.58 1.12
C SER A 271 12.81 -14.52 2.33
N SER A 272 13.64 -14.18 3.33
CA SER A 272 14.11 -15.10 4.38
C SER A 272 13.10 -15.46 5.48
N ARG A 273 11.86 -14.96 5.42
CA ARG A 273 10.80 -15.45 6.31
C ARG A 273 9.76 -16.23 5.52
N HIS A 274 9.72 -17.53 5.81
CA HIS A 274 8.47 -18.26 5.72
C HIS A 274 7.45 -17.51 6.60
N THR A 275 6.28 -17.21 6.04
CA THR A 275 5.17 -16.59 6.79
C THR A 275 4.12 -17.67 6.96
N PRO A 276 4.18 -18.49 8.03
CA PRO A 276 3.09 -19.39 8.35
C PRO A 276 1.82 -18.55 8.47
N GLY A 277 0.83 -18.78 7.60
CA GLY A 277 -0.46 -18.08 7.64
C GLY A 277 -0.61 -16.84 6.76
N GLY A 278 0.40 -16.44 5.97
CA GLY A 278 0.20 -15.41 4.95
C GLY A 278 -0.72 -15.92 3.84
N TYR A 279 -1.75 -15.15 3.45
CA TYR A 279 -2.63 -15.50 2.34
C TYR A 279 -1.80 -15.74 1.07
N GLY A 280 -2.10 -16.84 0.34
CA GLY A 280 -1.34 -17.22 -0.85
C GLY A 280 0.15 -17.52 -0.62
N LEU A 281 0.54 -17.96 0.59
CA LEU A 281 1.94 -18.23 0.97
C LEU A 281 2.87 -17.01 0.90
N GLY A 282 2.32 -15.80 0.69
CA GLY A 282 3.04 -14.56 0.48
C GLY A 282 3.61 -14.39 -0.94
N PHE A 283 3.03 -15.08 -1.93
CA PHE A 283 3.36 -14.86 -3.35
C PHE A 283 3.08 -13.42 -3.78
N GLY A 284 3.91 -12.90 -4.68
CA GLY A 284 3.82 -11.58 -5.30
C GLY A 284 4.07 -10.40 -4.36
N TYR A 285 4.48 -10.66 -3.13
CA TYR A 285 4.55 -9.65 -2.08
C TYR A 285 5.89 -9.65 -1.32
N LYS A 286 6.62 -10.77 -1.35
CA LYS A 286 7.92 -10.92 -0.69
C LYS A 286 9.06 -10.41 -1.57
N ALA A 287 10.03 -9.74 -0.95
CA ALA A 287 11.28 -9.31 -1.58
C ALA A 287 11.11 -8.50 -2.89
N ILE A 288 10.03 -7.71 -2.97
CA ILE A 288 9.69 -6.90 -4.15
C ILE A 288 10.52 -5.61 -4.27
N LEU A 289 11.20 -5.20 -3.19
CA LEU A 289 12.11 -4.07 -3.14
C LEU A 289 13.56 -4.55 -3.06
N GLN A 290 14.46 -3.83 -3.73
CA GLN A 290 15.89 -4.06 -3.60
C GLN A 290 16.33 -3.87 -2.15
N THR A 291 17.06 -4.84 -1.61
CA THR A 291 17.68 -4.74 -0.29
C THR A 291 18.63 -3.56 -0.26
N SER A 292 18.32 -2.54 0.55
CA SER A 292 19.20 -1.38 0.72
C SER A 292 20.53 -1.79 1.35
N ASP A 293 21.60 -1.07 1.05
CA ASP A 293 22.95 -1.34 1.56
C ASP A 293 23.01 -1.52 3.08
N ILE A 294 22.19 -0.77 3.84
CA ILE A 294 22.17 -0.90 5.30
C ILE A 294 21.73 -2.30 5.78
N TYR A 295 20.87 -2.99 5.03
CA TYR A 295 20.49 -4.38 5.33
C TYR A 295 21.54 -5.40 4.85
N ASN A 296 22.45 -4.99 3.96
CA ASN A 296 23.60 -5.81 3.56
C ASN A 296 24.79 -5.65 4.53
N SER A 297 24.93 -4.47 5.15
CA SER A 297 26.07 -4.14 6.02
C SER A 297 25.84 -4.37 7.51
N TYR A 298 24.58 -4.46 7.96
CA TYR A 298 24.25 -4.59 9.38
C TYR A 298 23.31 -5.75 9.63
N SER A 299 23.27 -6.23 10.89
CA SER A 299 22.20 -7.14 11.28
C SER A 299 20.85 -6.45 11.09
N GLN A 300 19.80 -7.26 10.92
CA GLN A 300 18.43 -6.75 10.79
C GLN A 300 18.10 -5.69 11.86
N ARG A 301 18.43 -6.00 13.12
CA ARG A 301 18.03 -5.18 14.26
C ARG A 301 18.73 -3.82 14.23
N GLU A 302 19.99 -3.81 13.84
CA GLU A 302 20.79 -2.60 13.71
C GLU A 302 20.31 -1.74 12.53
N ALA A 303 20.06 -2.35 11.38
CA ALA A 303 19.51 -1.67 10.21
C ALA A 303 18.16 -1.01 10.52
N ASP A 304 17.23 -1.76 11.13
CA ASP A 304 15.92 -1.23 11.55
C ASP A 304 16.09 -0.06 12.54
N SER A 305 17.00 -0.19 13.51
CA SER A 305 17.25 0.85 14.51
C SER A 305 17.84 2.12 13.91
N ALA A 306 18.78 1.99 12.97
CA ALA A 306 19.40 3.11 12.30
C ALA A 306 18.40 3.87 11.42
N LEU A 307 17.57 3.15 10.65
CA LEU A 307 16.55 3.76 9.78
C LEU A 307 15.46 4.48 10.59
N MET A 308 15.07 3.92 11.74
CA MET A 308 14.19 4.59 12.70
C MET A 308 14.80 5.85 13.27
N THR A 309 16.07 5.80 13.68
CA THR A 309 16.80 6.97 14.18
C THR A 309 16.86 8.08 13.12
N ILE A 310 17.05 7.72 11.85
CA ILE A 310 17.01 8.68 10.73
C ILE A 310 15.62 9.32 10.60
N ALA A 311 14.54 8.54 10.71
CA ALA A 311 13.17 9.05 10.65
C ALA A 311 12.89 10.02 11.81
N GLU A 312 13.25 9.66 13.03
CA GLU A 312 13.10 10.49 14.23
C GLU A 312 13.92 11.78 14.14
N THR A 313 15.16 11.70 13.65
CA THR A 313 16.03 12.88 13.46
C THR A 313 15.42 13.85 12.46
N ARG A 314 14.91 13.36 11.31
CA ARG A 314 14.23 14.20 10.31
C ARG A 314 12.98 14.85 10.89
N LEU A 315 12.21 14.11 11.68
CA LEU A 315 11.03 14.64 12.36
C LEU A 315 11.41 15.74 13.36
N GLN A 316 12.39 15.51 14.23
CA GLN A 316 12.86 16.51 15.20
C GLN A 316 13.41 17.77 14.53
N ALA A 317 14.13 17.60 13.41
CA ALA A 317 14.73 18.70 12.66
C ALA A 317 13.73 19.49 11.80
N GLY A 318 12.44 19.13 11.78
CA GLY A 318 11.48 19.85 10.93
C GLY A 318 11.60 19.53 9.44
N GLN A 319 12.22 18.41 9.06
CA GLN A 319 12.60 18.10 7.68
C GLN A 319 11.61 17.22 6.92
N ILE A 320 10.38 17.03 7.42
CA ILE A 320 9.34 16.22 6.76
C ILE A 320 8.34 17.14 6.04
N ASP A 321 8.28 17.01 4.72
CA ASP A 321 7.39 17.81 3.88
C ASP A 321 6.02 17.14 3.67
N LEU A 322 5.95 15.81 3.85
CA LEU A 322 4.73 15.01 3.71
C LEU A 322 4.68 13.93 4.79
N VAL A 323 3.60 13.93 5.57
CA VAL A 323 3.27 12.86 6.52
C VAL A 323 2.12 12.05 5.95
N ILE A 324 2.29 10.74 5.80
CA ILE A 324 1.25 9.81 5.36
C ILE A 324 0.93 8.88 6.51
N VAL A 325 -0.32 8.82 6.94
CA VAL A 325 -0.77 7.92 8.02
C VAL A 325 -1.79 6.94 7.44
N THR A 326 -1.49 5.65 7.50
CA THR A 326 -2.44 4.61 7.07
C THR A 326 -2.99 3.87 8.27
N ASN A 327 -4.25 3.45 8.24
CA ASN A 327 -4.87 2.65 9.30
C ASN A 327 -4.70 1.12 9.13
N GLY A 328 -3.95 0.70 8.11
CA GLY A 328 -3.61 -0.71 7.86
C GLY A 328 -4.82 -1.59 7.57
N GLU A 329 -5.59 -1.27 6.53
CA GLU A 329 -6.84 -1.96 6.17
C GLU A 329 -7.87 -1.97 7.32
N ASN A 330 -7.96 -0.88 8.08
CA ASN A 330 -8.80 -0.75 9.28
C ASN A 330 -8.45 -1.73 10.41
N ALA A 331 -7.26 -2.33 10.41
CA ALA A 331 -6.81 -3.14 11.54
C ALA A 331 -6.74 -2.34 12.85
N PHE A 332 -6.73 -1.01 12.77
CA PHE A 332 -6.66 -0.10 13.89
C PHE A 332 -7.58 1.09 13.63
N CYS A 333 -8.30 1.51 14.68
CA CYS A 333 -9.20 2.66 14.61
C CYS A 333 -8.65 3.85 15.38
N LYS A 334 -7.50 3.69 16.04
CA LYS A 334 -6.78 4.77 16.71
C LYS A 334 -5.29 4.76 16.43
N LEU A 335 -4.70 5.94 16.25
CA LEU A 335 -3.25 6.12 16.11
C LEU A 335 -2.47 5.60 17.33
N GLU A 336 -3.05 5.70 18.52
CA GLU A 336 -2.45 5.19 19.75
C GLU A 336 -2.25 3.66 19.76
N ASP A 337 -2.99 2.92 18.93
CA ASP A 337 -2.90 1.47 18.88
C ASP A 337 -1.72 0.96 18.02
N PHE A 338 -1.08 1.86 17.25
CA PHE A 338 0.11 1.53 16.45
C PHE A 338 1.31 1.13 17.30
N ASP A 339 1.29 1.56 18.56
CA ASP A 339 2.38 1.40 19.54
C ASP A 339 2.51 -0.02 20.10
N LEU A 340 1.63 -0.94 19.69
CA LEU A 340 1.52 -2.30 20.22
C LEU A 340 2.40 -3.34 19.51
N GLY A 341 3.33 -2.92 18.64
CA GLY A 341 4.38 -3.79 18.12
C GLY A 341 5.40 -4.21 19.20
N PRO A 342 6.18 -5.30 19.01
CA PRO A 342 7.03 -5.91 20.05
C PRO A 342 8.27 -5.08 20.47
N ARG A 343 8.24 -3.75 20.36
CA ARG A 343 9.33 -2.81 20.65
C ARG A 343 8.96 -1.72 21.66
N THR A 344 8.11 -2.04 22.63
CA THR A 344 7.92 -1.19 23.83
C THR A 344 9.22 -0.89 24.60
N GLN A 345 10.34 -1.55 24.29
CA GLN A 345 11.67 -1.19 24.80
C GLN A 345 12.31 0.06 24.16
N TYR A 346 11.97 0.44 22.93
CA TYR A 346 12.69 1.52 22.21
C TYR A 346 12.14 2.91 22.54
N ILE A 347 10.82 3.01 22.74
CA ILE A 347 10.17 4.24 23.20
C ILE A 347 10.70 4.65 24.57
N GLY A 348 11.03 3.69 25.43
CA GLY A 348 11.65 3.97 26.72
C GLY A 348 12.98 4.73 26.63
N ASN A 349 13.76 4.52 25.57
CA ASN A 349 15.05 5.22 25.40
C ASN A 349 14.86 6.63 24.83
N LEU A 350 13.91 6.82 23.91
CA LEU A 350 13.58 8.14 23.36
C LEU A 350 12.85 9.02 24.39
N ALA A 351 11.90 8.45 25.13
CA ALA A 351 11.22 9.08 26.26
C ALA A 351 12.25 9.62 27.26
N ASN A 352 13.22 8.79 27.68
CA ASN A 352 14.28 9.22 28.59
C ASN A 352 15.19 10.32 28.01
N SER A 353 15.43 10.33 26.69
CA SER A 353 16.21 11.40 26.03
C SER A 353 15.45 12.72 25.86
N LEU A 354 14.11 12.67 25.90
CA LEU A 354 13.20 13.80 25.83
C LEU A 354 12.69 14.25 27.22
N GLY A 355 13.23 13.68 28.32
CA GLY A 355 12.88 14.03 29.69
C GLY A 355 11.67 13.29 30.30
N TYR A 356 11.14 12.27 29.62
CA TYR A 356 10.04 11.43 30.09
C TYR A 356 10.58 10.14 30.74
N THR A 357 10.24 9.87 32.00
CA THR A 357 10.71 8.69 32.74
C THR A 357 9.99 7.40 32.34
N TYR A 358 10.75 6.42 31.85
CA TYR A 358 10.26 5.07 31.53
C TYR A 358 10.34 4.12 32.75
N SER A 359 9.19 3.64 33.23
CA SER A 359 9.09 2.67 34.34
C SER A 359 8.38 1.40 33.87
N ARG A 360 9.10 0.27 33.89
CA ARG A 360 8.56 -1.05 33.54
C ARG A 360 8.17 -1.80 34.81
N ARG A 361 6.97 -1.55 35.34
CA ARG A 361 6.33 -2.44 36.33
C ARG A 361 4.85 -2.58 36.06
N GLY A 362 4.43 -3.82 35.81
CA GLY A 362 3.05 -4.28 35.91
C GLY A 362 2.17 -4.01 34.68
N SER A 363 1.17 -4.88 34.54
CA SER A 363 0.17 -5.06 33.47
C SER A 363 -0.73 -3.86 33.14
N SER A 364 -0.29 -2.62 33.35
CA SER A 364 -0.94 -1.42 32.83
C SER A 364 0.09 -0.52 32.15
N MET A 365 0.18 -0.63 30.83
CA MET A 365 0.88 0.35 30.01
C MET A 365 0.20 1.71 30.23
N SER A 366 0.90 2.66 30.85
CA SER A 366 0.30 3.92 31.30
C SER A 366 -0.30 4.70 30.12
N LEU A 367 -1.41 5.41 30.36
CA LEU A 367 -2.11 6.24 29.37
C LEU A 367 -1.19 7.25 28.65
N VAL A 368 -0.08 7.62 29.30
CA VAL A 368 0.97 8.52 28.79
C VAL A 368 1.77 7.89 27.65
N HIS A 369 1.95 6.56 27.64
CA HIS A 369 2.66 5.85 26.57
C HIS A 369 1.81 5.66 25.32
N ARG A 370 0.52 5.34 25.47
CA ARG A 370 -0.40 5.14 24.33
C ARG A 370 -0.48 6.38 23.41
N ASN A 371 -0.34 7.57 23.99
CA ASN A 371 -0.43 8.82 23.24
C ASN A 371 0.90 9.28 22.62
N GLY A 372 2.00 8.52 22.75
CA GLY A 372 3.34 8.97 22.35
C GLY A 372 3.44 9.35 20.87
N LEU A 373 3.00 8.45 19.98
CA LEU A 373 3.02 8.70 18.53
C LEU A 373 2.10 9.85 18.13
N ARG A 374 0.87 9.87 18.66
CA ARG A 374 -0.11 10.94 18.36
C ARG A 374 0.39 12.31 18.81
N ASN A 375 0.91 12.40 20.04
CA ASN A 375 1.43 13.65 20.59
C ASN A 375 2.66 14.13 19.80
N MET A 376 3.60 13.22 19.50
CA MET A 376 4.78 13.53 18.69
C MET A 376 4.39 14.09 17.32
N LEU A 377 3.40 13.49 16.66
CA LEU A 377 2.86 13.98 15.39
C LEU A 377 2.18 15.34 15.53
N ASN A 378 1.33 15.51 16.53
CA ASN A 378 0.61 16.75 16.74
C ASN A 378 1.56 17.91 17.05
N ASP A 379 2.59 17.67 17.87
CA ASP A 379 3.66 18.63 18.17
C ASP A 379 4.47 18.98 16.91
N TYR A 380 4.76 17.97 16.07
CA TYR A 380 5.42 18.19 14.79
C TYR A 380 4.58 19.06 13.86
N LEU A 381 3.32 18.70 13.65
CA LEU A 381 2.40 19.37 12.73
C LEU A 381 2.04 20.79 13.18
N THR A 382 2.00 21.02 14.50
CA THR A 382 1.80 22.37 15.07
C THR A 382 2.97 23.30 14.75
N ARG A 383 4.21 22.78 14.83
CA ARG A 383 5.43 23.55 14.49
C ARG A 383 5.67 23.66 12.98
N ASN A 384 5.24 22.68 12.20
CA ASN A 384 5.49 22.58 10.75
C ASN A 384 4.21 22.74 9.94
N LYS A 385 3.64 23.96 9.95
CA LYS A 385 2.39 24.30 9.26
C LYS A 385 2.42 24.10 7.74
N LEU A 386 3.61 23.98 7.14
CA LEU A 386 3.79 23.79 5.70
C LEU A 386 3.84 22.32 5.26
N ALA A 387 4.03 21.36 6.18
CA ALA A 387 4.01 19.95 5.84
C ALA A 387 2.63 19.57 5.25
N VAL A 388 2.54 18.66 4.30
CA VAL A 388 1.25 18.12 3.86
C VAL A 388 0.90 16.92 4.72
N VAL A 389 -0.36 16.80 5.13
CA VAL A 389 -0.84 15.65 5.89
C VAL A 389 -1.78 14.82 5.05
N ALA A 390 -1.46 13.54 4.87
CA ALA A 390 -2.28 12.59 4.16
C ALA A 390 -2.72 11.44 5.07
N THR A 391 -3.97 11.01 4.96
CA THR A 391 -4.44 9.75 5.56
C THR A 391 -4.80 8.75 4.48
N VAL A 392 -4.70 7.47 4.82
CA VAL A 392 -4.98 6.34 3.93
C VAL A 392 -5.83 5.34 4.68
N ASP A 393 -7.12 5.34 4.39
CA ASP A 393 -8.12 4.55 5.08
C ASP A 393 -8.59 3.37 4.20
N GLY A 394 -8.71 2.19 4.82
CA GLY A 394 -9.18 0.96 4.18
C GLY A 394 -10.70 0.88 4.04
N SER A 395 -11.22 -0.27 3.57
CA SER A 395 -12.66 -0.58 3.55
C SER A 395 -13.19 -0.81 4.97
N ASP A 396 -14.22 -0.09 5.41
CA ASP A 396 -14.77 -0.12 6.79
C ASP A 396 -15.43 -1.45 7.21
N ILE A 397 -14.68 -2.56 7.11
CA ILE A 397 -15.12 -3.90 7.48
C ILE A 397 -15.37 -4.05 8.98
N HIS A 398 -14.92 -3.09 9.79
CA HIS A 398 -15.03 -3.11 11.24
C HIS A 398 -16.04 -2.11 11.79
N GLY A 399 -16.73 -1.34 10.94
CA GLY A 399 -17.71 -0.35 11.36
C GLY A 399 -17.12 0.74 12.25
N CYS A 400 -15.84 1.08 12.05
CA CYS A 400 -15.19 2.10 12.85
C CYS A 400 -15.70 3.47 12.42
N HIS A 401 -16.43 4.10 13.35
CA HIS A 401 -17.10 5.39 13.15
C HIS A 401 -16.16 6.60 13.03
N GLY A 402 -14.84 6.39 13.02
CA GLY A 402 -13.85 7.45 12.95
C GLY A 402 -12.73 7.11 11.98
N THR A 403 -12.37 8.06 11.13
CA THR A 403 -11.20 7.97 10.25
C THR A 403 -9.96 8.50 10.97
N PHE A 404 -8.75 8.09 10.56
CA PHE A 404 -7.52 8.71 11.08
C PHE A 404 -7.45 10.22 10.81
N ALA A 405 -8.25 10.71 9.88
CA ALA A 405 -8.35 12.14 9.65
C ALA A 405 -8.92 12.92 10.84
N GLU A 406 -9.73 12.27 11.69
CA GLU A 406 -10.30 12.88 12.90
C GLU A 406 -9.30 12.96 14.06
N GLU A 407 -8.21 12.20 14.02
CA GLU A 407 -7.20 12.17 15.09
C GLU A 407 -6.06 13.17 14.91
N LEU A 408 -5.94 13.74 13.72
CA LEU A 408 -4.87 14.66 13.34
C LEU A 408 -5.37 16.11 13.37
N PRO A 409 -4.53 17.10 13.68
CA PRO A 409 -4.95 18.51 13.77
C PRO A 409 -5.44 19.07 12.42
N ARG A 410 -4.99 18.47 11.31
CA ARG A 410 -5.43 18.77 9.95
C ARG A 410 -5.13 17.60 9.02
N VAL A 411 -5.92 17.47 7.96
CA VAL A 411 -5.66 16.59 6.83
C VAL A 411 -5.83 17.36 5.53
N ASP A 412 -4.83 17.29 4.66
CA ASP A 412 -4.86 17.93 3.36
C ASP A 412 -5.28 16.97 2.25
N LEU A 413 -4.95 15.67 2.39
CA LEU A 413 -5.26 14.60 1.46
C LEU A 413 -5.88 13.42 2.20
N HIS A 414 -7.04 12.93 1.78
CA HIS A 414 -7.68 11.76 2.38
C HIS A 414 -7.88 10.67 1.33
N PHE A 415 -7.08 9.62 1.39
CA PHE A 415 -7.12 8.51 0.46
C PHE A 415 -8.02 7.39 0.97
N VAL A 416 -8.95 6.91 0.14
CA VAL A 416 -9.94 5.89 0.51
C VAL A 416 -9.92 4.74 -0.49
N ARG A 417 -9.78 3.49 -0.01
CA ARG A 417 -9.70 2.30 -0.89
C ARG A 417 -11.05 1.84 -1.41
N GLU A 418 -12.02 1.70 -0.52
CA GLU A 418 -13.37 1.24 -0.87
C GLU A 418 -14.36 2.13 -0.15
N THR A 419 -15.29 2.71 -0.92
CA THR A 419 -16.41 3.44 -0.36
C THR A 419 -17.63 2.52 -0.46
N GLU A 420 -17.79 1.62 0.50
CA GLU A 420 -19.08 0.96 0.68
C GLU A 420 -20.07 2.01 1.23
N GLY A 421 -20.65 2.82 0.35
CA GLY A 421 -21.85 3.63 0.60
C GLY A 421 -21.78 4.78 1.61
N HIS A 422 -20.69 4.99 2.36
CA HIS A 422 -20.70 5.90 3.51
C HIS A 422 -19.89 7.20 3.39
N VAL A 423 -19.29 7.51 2.23
CA VAL A 423 -18.64 8.82 2.06
C VAL A 423 -19.70 9.87 1.70
N THR A 424 -20.08 10.69 2.68
CA THR A 424 -21.02 11.83 2.53
C THR A 424 -20.40 13.06 1.85
N GLY A 425 -19.16 12.94 1.34
CA GLY A 425 -18.44 14.01 0.63
C GLY A 425 -18.24 13.71 -0.85
N GLN A 426 -18.17 14.75 -1.69
CA GLN A 426 -17.81 14.61 -3.10
C GLN A 426 -16.40 14.00 -3.22
N ILE A 427 -16.30 12.81 -3.80
CA ILE A 427 -15.02 12.25 -4.24
C ILE A 427 -14.54 13.13 -5.39
N VAL A 428 -13.32 13.66 -5.29
CA VAL A 428 -12.75 14.43 -6.39
C VAL A 428 -12.36 13.43 -7.46
N GLU A 429 -13.06 13.46 -8.60
CA GLU A 429 -12.69 12.67 -9.77
C GLU A 429 -11.29 13.09 -10.22
N ALA A 430 -10.32 12.18 -10.07
CA ALA A 430 -9.06 12.32 -10.76
C ALA A 430 -9.31 12.14 -12.26
N PRO A 431 -8.65 12.90 -13.15
CA PRO A 431 -8.83 12.71 -14.58
C PRO A 431 -8.21 11.36 -15.00
N ILE A 432 -9.03 10.30 -15.05
CA ILE A 432 -8.66 9.08 -15.77
C ILE A 432 -9.19 9.19 -17.20
N THR A 433 -8.27 9.00 -18.14
CA THR A 433 -8.54 8.83 -19.57
C THR A 433 -9.60 7.74 -19.80
N LYS A 434 -10.72 8.08 -20.46
CA LYS A 434 -11.77 7.31 -21.21
C LYS A 434 -11.93 5.77 -21.15
N TYR A 435 -11.04 5.01 -20.54
CA TYR A 435 -11.02 3.54 -20.50
C TYR A 435 -11.51 2.95 -19.17
N SER A 436 -11.53 3.75 -18.09
CA SER A 436 -12.11 3.36 -16.80
C SER A 436 -13.61 3.61 -16.70
N GLU A 437 -14.12 4.46 -17.58
CA GLU A 437 -15.45 5.05 -17.49
C GLU A 437 -16.42 4.50 -18.48
#